data_AF-A0A7W9GWL8-F1
#
_entry.id   AF-A0A7W9GWL8-F1
#
_cell.length_a   1.000
_cell.length_b   1.000
_cell.length_c   1.000
_cell.angle_alpha   90.00
_cell.angle_beta   90.00
_cell.angle_gamma   90.00
#
_symmetry.space_group_name_H-M   'P 1'
#
loop_
_entity.id
_entity.type
_entity.pdbx_description
1 polymer ?
#
loop_
_entity_poly.entity_id
_entity_poly.type
_entity_poly.pdbx_seq_one_letter_code
_entity_poly.pdbx_strand_id
1 'polypeptide(L)'
;MAHQSVGLGQPGRALELADASVDGDRYNLAAPRERALLGVVHARALASAGRDAEAAAALNRTEDDLAAARPGDEEPARVFFFGEASLAHETACTLRDLGDLGGAERQFARSVQTRKASTFTRTHAVTLGYLGSVQLRRGEVVAACGTWSTALDAMRGVSSGRTRRSSSTCGRRWLRSGATACRPRSSWMLERRRTSIRLPRRLTDRQAPASSALRFCDSGRVSMAESYEVVPVAHVVGGRAEPTDDYWGGTRSIIRVDGERFTPDAVKGLDDFSHLEVVFRFHLTDPADLNTGARRPRDNPDWPEVGIFGHRNMRRLNWLGVSRCRLIYIDGLDLHVEDLDAVDGTPVLDVKPWFAVMGPRGDVREPTWPSTMLADYYAMPGER
;
A
#
# COMPACT_ATOMS: atom_id res chain seq x y z
N MET A 1 8.78 12.23 -6.54
CA MET A 1 7.47 12.53 -5.92
C MET A 1 6.42 12.92 -6.95
N ALA A 2 6.68 13.86 -7.87
CA ALA A 2 5.74 14.31 -8.91
C ALA A 2 4.92 13.21 -9.62
N HIS A 3 5.53 12.12 -10.11
CA HIS A 3 4.80 10.98 -10.72
C HIS A 3 3.68 10.38 -9.83
N GLN A 4 3.85 10.39 -8.51
CA GLN A 4 2.82 9.93 -7.58
C GLN A 4 1.68 10.94 -7.49
N SER A 5 1.97 12.24 -7.44
CA SER A 5 0.96 13.30 -7.47
C SER A 5 0.14 13.28 -8.77
N VAL A 6 0.77 13.04 -9.94
CA VAL A 6 0.04 12.77 -11.20
C VAL A 6 -0.90 11.57 -11.04
N GLY A 7 -0.39 10.46 -10.49
CA GLY A 7 -1.18 9.25 -10.26
C GLY A 7 -2.30 9.38 -9.22
N LEU A 8 -2.27 10.42 -8.37
CA LEU A 8 -3.29 10.75 -7.37
C LEU A 8 -4.27 11.83 -7.86
N GLY A 9 -4.14 12.34 -9.09
CA GLY A 9 -4.99 13.41 -9.60
C GLY A 9 -4.70 14.79 -9.00
N GLN A 10 -3.45 15.04 -8.59
CA GLN A 10 -2.99 16.30 -8.00
C GLN A 10 -2.04 17.05 -8.96
N PRO A 11 -2.53 17.61 -10.08
CA PRO A 11 -1.67 18.15 -11.14
C PRO A 11 -0.85 19.37 -10.71
N GLY A 12 -1.44 20.31 -9.95
CA GLY A 12 -0.70 21.46 -9.43
C GLY A 12 0.47 21.07 -8.54
N ARG A 13 0.28 20.10 -7.63
CA ARG A 13 1.34 19.57 -6.77
C ARG A 13 2.38 18.76 -7.56
N ALA A 14 1.96 18.06 -8.61
CA ALA A 14 2.88 17.36 -9.51
C ALA A 14 3.79 18.35 -10.25
N LEU A 15 3.22 19.44 -10.74
CA LEU A 15 3.91 20.50 -11.46
C LEU A 15 4.91 21.23 -10.55
N GLU A 16 4.47 21.73 -9.39
CA GLU A 16 5.34 22.37 -8.39
C GLU A 16 6.57 21.52 -8.03
N LEU A 17 6.37 20.21 -7.80
CA LEU A 17 7.45 19.26 -7.50
C LEU A 17 8.40 19.01 -8.68
N ALA A 18 7.91 19.15 -9.91
CA ALA A 18 8.69 18.89 -11.11
C ALA A 18 9.41 20.16 -11.60
N ASP A 19 8.77 21.33 -11.53
CA ASP A 19 9.37 22.64 -11.78
C ASP A 19 10.62 22.81 -10.90
N ALA A 20 10.49 22.58 -9.57
CA ALA A 20 11.61 22.61 -8.63
C ALA A 20 12.71 21.54 -8.88
N SER A 21 12.48 20.59 -9.79
CA SER A 21 13.47 19.59 -10.21
C SER A 21 14.20 19.95 -11.52
N VAL A 22 13.66 20.91 -12.29
CA VAL A 22 14.25 21.38 -13.56
C VAL A 22 14.72 22.84 -13.51
N ASP A 23 14.45 23.54 -12.40
CA ASP A 23 14.89 24.90 -12.14
C ASP A 23 16.33 24.98 -11.58
N GLY A 24 17.03 26.04 -11.94
CA GLY A 24 18.37 26.39 -11.46
C GLY A 24 19.53 25.52 -11.95
N ASP A 25 20.74 25.90 -11.54
CA ASP A 25 22.01 25.36 -12.05
C ASP A 25 22.18 23.85 -11.82
N ARG A 26 21.50 23.27 -10.83
CA ARG A 26 21.57 21.82 -10.55
C ARG A 26 21.04 20.98 -11.70
N TYR A 27 20.03 21.45 -12.43
CA TYR A 27 19.56 20.77 -13.64
C TYR A 27 20.59 20.91 -14.77
N ASN A 28 21.11 22.13 -14.98
CA ASN A 28 22.09 22.41 -16.04
C ASN A 28 23.40 21.64 -15.88
N LEU A 29 23.86 21.45 -14.64
CA LEU A 29 25.06 20.69 -14.28
C LEU A 29 24.86 19.18 -14.21
N ALA A 30 23.61 18.68 -14.27
CA ALA A 30 23.35 17.25 -14.22
C ALA A 30 23.77 16.55 -15.53
N ALA A 31 24.18 15.28 -15.43
CA ALA A 31 24.53 14.46 -16.59
C ALA A 31 23.33 14.29 -17.54
N PRO A 32 23.53 14.09 -18.87
CA PRO A 32 22.43 14.16 -19.83
C PRO A 32 21.28 13.18 -19.56
N ARG A 33 21.57 11.96 -19.11
CA ARG A 33 20.54 10.98 -18.71
C ARG A 33 19.78 11.38 -17.45
N GLU A 34 20.40 12.10 -16.52
CA GLU A 34 19.71 12.65 -15.35
C GLU A 34 18.78 13.78 -15.76
N ARG A 35 19.24 14.71 -16.62
CA ARG A 35 18.38 15.75 -17.19
C ARG A 35 17.17 15.14 -17.91
N ALA A 36 17.38 14.12 -18.75
CA ALA A 36 16.28 13.41 -19.40
C ALA A 36 15.30 12.74 -18.42
N LEU A 37 15.79 12.12 -17.33
CA LEU A 37 14.92 11.56 -16.30
C LEU A 37 14.05 12.63 -15.62
N LEU A 38 14.62 13.80 -15.31
CA LEU A 38 13.90 14.90 -14.67
C LEU A 38 12.96 15.60 -15.66
N GLY A 39 13.39 15.81 -16.90
CA GLY A 39 12.62 16.40 -18.00
C GLY A 39 11.38 15.58 -18.35
N VAL A 40 11.44 14.24 -18.38
CA VAL A 40 10.26 13.42 -18.67
C VAL A 40 9.21 13.48 -17.55
N VAL A 41 9.67 13.60 -16.30
CA VAL A 41 8.79 13.81 -15.13
C VAL A 41 8.08 15.16 -15.24
N HIS A 42 8.82 16.19 -15.64
CA HIS A 42 8.32 17.54 -15.86
C HIS A 42 7.30 17.63 -17.01
N ALA A 43 7.63 17.07 -18.17
CA ALA A 43 6.71 16.97 -19.31
C ALA A 43 5.38 16.31 -18.93
N ARG A 44 5.43 15.25 -18.13
CA ARG A 44 4.22 14.54 -17.67
C ARG A 44 3.43 15.34 -16.62
N ALA A 45 4.10 16.10 -15.78
CA ALA A 45 3.45 17.02 -14.84
C ALA A 45 2.73 18.17 -15.58
N LEU A 46 3.41 18.79 -16.56
CA LEU A 46 2.84 19.80 -17.45
C LEU A 46 1.58 19.30 -18.18
N ALA A 47 1.64 18.11 -18.79
CA ALA A 47 0.47 17.50 -19.44
C ALA A 47 -0.68 17.23 -18.46
N SER A 48 -0.37 16.77 -17.23
CA SER A 48 -1.42 16.57 -16.20
C SER A 48 -2.09 17.88 -15.77
N ALA A 49 -1.40 19.02 -15.93
CA ALA A 49 -1.89 20.36 -15.66
C ALA A 49 -2.50 21.07 -16.90
N GLY A 50 -2.62 20.39 -18.05
CA GLY A 50 -3.16 20.97 -19.29
C GLY A 50 -2.23 21.97 -19.99
N ARG A 51 -0.92 21.92 -19.71
CA ARG A 51 0.11 22.79 -20.33
C ARG A 51 0.70 22.11 -21.56
N ASP A 52 -0.15 21.79 -22.53
CA ASP A 52 0.12 20.82 -23.60
C ASP A 52 1.31 21.16 -24.49
N ALA A 53 1.41 22.43 -24.93
CA ALA A 53 2.52 22.89 -25.77
C ALA A 53 3.87 22.83 -25.02
N GLU A 54 3.87 23.11 -23.73
CA GLU A 54 5.06 23.06 -22.88
C GLU A 54 5.46 21.62 -22.57
N ALA A 55 4.48 20.73 -22.36
CA ALA A 55 4.71 19.29 -22.23
C ALA A 55 5.39 18.71 -23.47
N ALA A 56 4.92 19.09 -24.67
CA ALA A 56 5.55 18.69 -25.94
C ALA A 56 6.98 19.24 -26.07
N ALA A 57 7.21 20.52 -25.75
CA ALA A 57 8.54 21.11 -25.76
C ALA A 57 9.51 20.45 -24.75
N ALA A 58 9.00 20.06 -23.57
CA ALA A 58 9.76 19.34 -22.56
C ALA A 58 10.08 17.90 -22.99
N LEU A 59 9.18 17.20 -23.69
CA LEU A 59 9.46 15.90 -24.29
C LEU A 59 10.59 15.98 -25.33
N ASN A 60 10.57 16.98 -26.22
CA ASN A 60 11.62 17.14 -27.23
C ASN A 60 13.00 17.33 -26.57
N ARG A 61 13.13 18.27 -25.63
CA ARG A 61 14.38 18.47 -24.85
C ARG A 61 14.83 17.21 -24.12
N THR A 62 13.88 16.41 -23.63
CA THR A 62 14.16 15.14 -22.96
C THR A 62 14.72 14.08 -23.92
N GLU A 63 14.20 14.01 -25.14
CA GLU A 63 14.72 13.12 -26.18
C GLU A 63 16.14 13.54 -26.60
N ASP A 64 16.40 14.85 -26.74
CA ASP A 64 17.73 15.41 -27.01
C ASP A 64 18.73 15.12 -25.86
N ASP A 65 18.32 15.35 -24.60
CA ASP A 65 19.13 15.09 -23.41
C ASP A 65 19.49 13.60 -23.27
N LEU A 66 18.56 12.69 -23.60
CA LEU A 66 18.88 11.26 -23.59
C LEU A 66 19.77 10.84 -24.77
N ALA A 67 19.59 11.43 -25.95
CA ALA A 67 20.43 11.18 -27.11
C ALA A 67 21.87 11.70 -26.92
N ALA A 68 22.06 12.72 -26.08
CA ALA A 68 23.37 13.24 -25.72
C ALA A 68 24.14 12.35 -24.72
N ALA A 69 23.47 11.44 -24.00
CA ALA A 69 24.09 10.57 -23.00
C ALA A 69 24.94 9.46 -23.65
N ARG A 70 26.17 9.25 -23.15
CA ARG A 70 27.15 8.31 -23.72
C ARG A 70 27.55 7.21 -22.73
N PRO A 71 27.99 6.03 -23.20
CA PRO A 71 28.66 5.06 -22.35
C PRO A 71 29.96 5.66 -21.80
N GLY A 72 30.06 5.73 -20.46
CA GLY A 72 31.23 6.29 -19.78
C GLY A 72 31.06 7.70 -19.23
N ASP A 73 29.91 8.35 -19.43
CA ASP A 73 29.58 9.60 -18.73
C ASP A 73 29.57 9.37 -17.19
N GLU A 74 30.03 10.35 -16.41
CA GLU A 74 29.95 10.30 -14.95
C GLU A 74 28.51 10.54 -14.49
N GLU A 75 27.77 9.45 -14.31
CA GLU A 75 26.35 9.47 -14.03
C GLU A 75 26.03 8.95 -12.61
N PRO A 76 25.16 9.63 -11.84
CA PRO A 76 24.76 9.15 -10.53
C PRO A 76 24.09 7.77 -10.61
N ALA A 77 24.54 6.81 -9.79
CA ALA A 77 24.04 5.42 -9.82
C ALA A 77 22.50 5.28 -9.76
N ARG A 78 21.79 6.28 -9.21
CA ARG A 78 20.32 6.38 -9.22
C ARG A 78 19.67 6.38 -10.62
N VAL A 79 20.36 6.78 -11.69
CA VAL A 79 19.77 6.87 -13.05
C VAL A 79 19.93 5.61 -13.91
N PHE A 80 20.56 4.55 -13.39
CA PHE A 80 20.94 3.34 -14.15
C PHE A 80 19.78 2.64 -14.90
N PHE A 81 18.54 2.79 -14.45
CA PHE A 81 17.35 2.17 -15.03
C PHE A 81 16.71 3.01 -16.15
N PHE A 82 17.14 4.27 -16.30
CA PHE A 82 16.62 5.18 -17.31
C PHE A 82 17.39 5.03 -18.63
N GLY A 83 16.70 5.24 -19.74
CA GLY A 83 17.16 4.85 -21.07
C GLY A 83 15.98 4.76 -22.02
N GLU A 84 16.23 4.42 -23.29
CA GLU A 84 15.26 4.53 -24.39
C GLU A 84 13.89 3.93 -24.04
N ALA A 85 13.85 2.70 -23.53
CA ALA A 85 12.60 2.06 -23.15
C ALA A 85 11.85 2.83 -22.05
N SER A 86 12.55 3.38 -21.06
CA SER A 86 11.97 4.11 -19.94
C SER A 86 11.48 5.49 -20.36
N LEU A 87 12.19 6.18 -21.26
CA LEU A 87 11.71 7.39 -21.90
C LEU A 87 10.45 7.12 -22.72
N ALA A 88 10.49 6.16 -23.65
CA ALA A 88 9.35 5.82 -24.49
C ALA A 88 8.08 5.44 -23.69
N HIS A 89 8.21 4.83 -22.50
CA HIS A 89 7.08 4.56 -21.61
C HIS A 89 6.42 5.84 -21.07
N GLU A 90 7.23 6.79 -20.61
CA GLU A 90 6.74 8.04 -20.02
C GLU A 90 6.25 9.01 -21.11
N THR A 91 6.94 9.12 -22.26
CA THR A 91 6.45 9.79 -23.47
C THR A 91 5.08 9.26 -23.88
N ALA A 92 4.89 7.94 -23.90
CA ALA A 92 3.60 7.32 -24.20
C ALA A 92 2.50 7.64 -23.17
N CYS A 93 2.86 7.77 -21.89
CA CYS A 93 1.93 8.22 -20.86
C CYS A 93 1.53 9.68 -21.06
N THR A 94 2.49 10.56 -21.34
CA THR A 94 2.24 11.98 -21.61
C THR A 94 1.34 12.14 -22.85
N LEU A 95 1.66 11.51 -23.98
CA LEU A 95 0.83 11.56 -25.20
C LEU A 95 -0.58 11.01 -24.99
N ARG A 96 -0.74 9.92 -24.20
CA ARG A 96 -2.05 9.35 -23.84
C ARG A 96 -2.92 10.33 -23.05
N ASP A 97 -2.28 11.12 -22.19
CA ASP A 97 -2.92 12.06 -21.27
C ASP A 97 -3.25 13.38 -22.01
N LEU A 98 -2.40 13.79 -22.97
CA LEU A 98 -2.68 14.84 -23.99
C LEU A 98 -3.74 14.43 -25.03
N GLY A 99 -4.07 13.14 -25.13
CA GLY A 99 -5.09 12.62 -26.04
C GLY A 99 -4.58 12.08 -27.39
N ASP A 100 -3.29 12.23 -27.73
CA ASP A 100 -2.71 11.55 -28.90
C ASP A 100 -2.53 10.05 -28.62
N LEU A 101 -3.59 9.29 -28.87
CA LEU A 101 -3.59 7.84 -28.73
C LEU A 101 -2.71 7.15 -29.79
N GLY A 102 -2.50 7.76 -30.95
CA GLY A 102 -1.66 7.18 -32.00
C GLY A 102 -0.17 7.26 -31.65
N GLY A 103 0.29 8.42 -31.20
CA GLY A 103 1.65 8.59 -30.66
C GLY A 103 1.87 7.78 -29.40
N ALA A 104 0.90 7.76 -28.48
CA ALA A 104 0.98 6.94 -27.27
C ALA A 104 1.16 5.44 -27.59
N GLU A 105 0.41 4.90 -28.55
CA GLU A 105 0.57 3.52 -28.98
C GLU A 105 1.97 3.23 -29.54
N ARG A 106 2.45 4.07 -30.49
CA ARG A 106 3.79 3.90 -31.08
C ARG A 106 4.89 3.91 -30.01
N GLN A 107 4.80 4.82 -29.05
CA GLN A 107 5.81 4.95 -27.97
C GLN A 107 5.70 3.82 -26.94
N PHE A 108 4.49 3.35 -26.60
CA PHE A 108 4.34 2.14 -25.78
C PHE A 108 4.90 0.89 -26.49
N ALA A 109 4.68 0.74 -27.80
CA ALA A 109 5.23 -0.35 -28.59
C ALA A 109 6.78 -0.28 -28.64
N ARG A 110 7.35 0.91 -28.86
CA ARG A 110 8.81 1.15 -28.75
C ARG A 110 9.35 0.75 -27.37
N SER A 111 8.69 1.16 -26.29
CA SER A 111 9.07 0.76 -24.93
C SER A 111 8.97 -0.74 -24.68
N VAL A 112 8.07 -1.47 -25.34
CA VAL A 112 7.95 -2.93 -25.23
C VAL A 112 9.11 -3.59 -25.97
N GLN A 113 9.42 -3.12 -27.17
CA GLN A 113 10.45 -3.67 -28.05
C GLN A 113 11.88 -3.47 -27.51
N THR A 114 12.20 -2.28 -26.98
CA THR A 114 13.58 -1.94 -26.56
C THR A 114 13.89 -2.33 -25.11
N ARG A 115 12.88 -2.77 -24.32
CA ARG A 115 13.08 -3.17 -22.92
C ARG A 115 13.52 -4.62 -22.81
N LYS A 116 14.69 -4.84 -22.18
CA LYS A 116 15.15 -6.16 -21.73
C LYS A 116 14.15 -6.77 -20.72
N ALA A 117 13.22 -7.57 -21.23
CA ALA A 117 12.07 -8.08 -20.46
C ALA A 117 12.48 -9.01 -19.30
N SER A 118 13.59 -9.74 -19.44
CA SER A 118 14.15 -10.59 -18.37
C SER A 118 14.65 -9.80 -17.15
N THR A 119 15.22 -8.60 -17.37
CA THR A 119 15.71 -7.73 -16.29
C THR A 119 14.59 -6.87 -15.68
N PHE A 120 13.59 -6.49 -16.48
CA PHE A 120 12.55 -5.53 -16.08
C PHE A 120 11.12 -6.07 -16.23
N THR A 121 10.91 -7.36 -15.94
CA THR A 121 9.66 -8.12 -16.16
C THR A 121 8.40 -7.37 -15.70
N ARG A 122 8.43 -6.83 -14.48
CA ARG A 122 7.30 -6.08 -13.89
C ARG A 122 6.96 -4.82 -14.68
N THR A 123 7.96 -4.04 -15.10
CA THR A 123 7.77 -2.79 -15.85
C THR A 123 7.35 -3.08 -17.28
N HIS A 124 7.89 -4.13 -17.89
CA HIS A 124 7.48 -4.62 -19.21
C HIS A 124 5.99 -5.01 -19.22
N ALA A 125 5.54 -5.83 -18.28
CA ALA A 125 4.13 -6.20 -18.13
C ALA A 125 3.19 -5.01 -17.88
N VAL A 126 3.61 -4.03 -17.07
CA VAL A 126 2.83 -2.79 -16.85
C VAL A 126 2.73 -1.97 -18.15
N THR A 127 3.80 -1.92 -18.95
CA THR A 127 3.82 -1.24 -20.26
C THR A 127 2.83 -1.90 -21.23
N LEU A 128 2.83 -3.23 -21.34
CA LEU A 128 1.85 -3.98 -22.13
C LEU A 128 0.40 -3.72 -21.66
N GLY A 129 0.18 -3.65 -20.34
CA GLY A 129 -1.13 -3.29 -19.77
C GLY A 129 -1.65 -1.91 -20.21
N TYR A 130 -0.76 -0.91 -20.28
CA TYR A 130 -1.10 0.41 -20.81
C TYR A 130 -1.27 0.41 -22.34
N LEU A 131 -0.41 -0.29 -23.10
CA LEU A 131 -0.53 -0.43 -24.55
C LEU A 131 -1.91 -0.98 -24.95
N GLY A 132 -2.33 -2.11 -24.37
CA GLY A 132 -3.66 -2.68 -24.63
C GLY A 132 -4.81 -1.75 -24.20
N SER A 133 -4.58 -0.90 -23.19
CA SER A 133 -5.55 0.12 -22.79
C SER A 133 -5.67 1.29 -23.79
N VAL A 134 -4.59 1.63 -24.50
CA VAL A 134 -4.61 2.62 -25.59
C VAL A 134 -5.26 2.02 -26.84
N GLN A 135 -4.88 0.81 -27.22
CA GLN A 135 -5.48 0.05 -28.33
C GLN A 135 -7.00 -0.07 -28.17
N LEU A 136 -7.49 -0.42 -26.96
CA LEU A 136 -8.94 -0.45 -26.72
C LEU A 136 -9.60 0.93 -26.86
N ARG A 137 -8.95 2.02 -26.42
CA ARG A 137 -9.47 3.40 -26.61
C ARG A 137 -9.52 3.81 -28.09
N ARG A 138 -8.67 3.22 -28.94
CA ARG A 138 -8.66 3.41 -30.40
C ARG A 138 -9.66 2.53 -31.15
N GLY A 139 -10.35 1.61 -30.45
CA GLY A 139 -11.26 0.63 -31.06
C GLY A 139 -10.57 -0.65 -31.55
N GLU A 140 -9.27 -0.81 -31.32
CA GLU A 140 -8.45 -1.92 -31.80
C GLU A 140 -8.57 -3.14 -30.87
N VAL A 141 -9.79 -3.66 -30.71
CA VAL A 141 -10.15 -4.67 -29.70
C VAL A 141 -9.31 -5.95 -29.80
N VAL A 142 -9.03 -6.44 -31.01
CA VAL A 142 -8.26 -7.67 -31.22
C VAL A 142 -6.81 -7.47 -30.78
N ALA A 143 -6.18 -6.36 -31.18
CA ALA A 143 -4.81 -6.00 -30.77
C ALA A 143 -4.72 -5.85 -29.25
N ALA A 144 -5.66 -5.13 -28.63
CA ALA A 144 -5.74 -4.97 -27.18
C ALA A 144 -5.81 -6.32 -26.43
N CYS A 145 -6.61 -7.27 -26.92
CA CYS A 145 -6.73 -8.61 -26.32
C CYS A 145 -5.46 -9.45 -26.48
N GLY A 146 -4.77 -9.33 -27.61
CA GLY A 146 -3.45 -9.94 -27.82
C GLY A 146 -2.42 -9.38 -26.85
N THR A 147 -2.24 -8.06 -26.84
CA THR A 147 -1.31 -7.35 -25.95
C THR A 147 -1.56 -7.67 -24.47
N TRP A 148 -2.82 -7.71 -24.03
CA TRP A 148 -3.15 -8.06 -22.65
C TRP A 148 -2.94 -9.53 -22.32
N SER A 149 -3.05 -10.45 -23.29
CA SER A 149 -2.66 -11.85 -23.08
C SER A 149 -1.15 -11.95 -22.84
N THR A 150 -0.34 -11.30 -23.69
CA THR A 150 1.12 -11.18 -23.49
C THR A 150 1.47 -10.53 -22.16
N ALA A 151 0.72 -9.50 -21.73
CA ALA A 151 0.89 -8.88 -20.42
C ALA A 151 0.67 -9.88 -19.28
N LEU A 152 -0.40 -10.68 -19.33
CA LEU A 152 -0.73 -11.70 -18.33
C LEU A 152 0.32 -12.81 -18.30
N ASP A 153 0.82 -13.25 -19.45
CA ASP A 153 1.88 -14.26 -19.53
C ASP A 153 3.21 -13.74 -18.98
N ALA A 154 3.58 -12.49 -19.29
CA ALA A 154 4.73 -11.81 -18.68
C ALA A 154 4.57 -11.53 -17.17
N MET A 155 3.37 -11.69 -16.60
CA MET A 155 3.12 -11.59 -15.15
C MET A 155 3.11 -12.94 -14.43
N ARG A 156 3.26 -14.08 -15.13
CA ARG A 156 3.39 -15.39 -14.49
C ARG A 156 4.62 -15.39 -13.57
N GLY A 157 4.42 -15.57 -12.27
CA GLY A 157 5.46 -15.49 -11.24
C GLY A 157 5.71 -14.08 -10.64
N VAL A 158 5.03 -13.02 -11.09
CA VAL A 158 5.28 -11.64 -10.63
C VAL A 158 4.23 -11.13 -9.62
N SER A 159 4.48 -11.37 -8.34
CA SER A 159 3.64 -10.92 -7.22
C SER A 159 3.74 -9.40 -6.98
N SER A 160 2.79 -8.59 -7.48
CA SER A 160 2.72 -7.16 -7.13
C SER A 160 1.32 -6.54 -7.14
N GLY A 161 1.06 -5.56 -6.25
CA GLY A 161 -0.22 -4.84 -6.22
C GLY A 161 -0.49 -3.97 -7.47
N ARG A 162 0.57 -3.53 -8.17
CA ARG A 162 0.46 -2.71 -9.40
C ARG A 162 0.08 -3.56 -10.62
N THR A 163 0.59 -4.80 -10.68
CA THR A 163 0.22 -5.80 -11.69
C THR A 163 -1.22 -6.29 -11.47
N ARG A 164 -1.63 -6.60 -10.23
CA ARG A 164 -3.04 -6.90 -9.89
C ARG A 164 -4.01 -5.79 -10.34
N ARG A 165 -3.68 -4.52 -10.11
CA ARG A 165 -4.51 -3.39 -10.57
C ARG A 165 -4.65 -3.37 -12.10
N SER A 166 -3.56 -3.52 -12.86
CA SER A 166 -3.60 -3.56 -14.32
C SER A 166 -4.49 -4.70 -14.85
N SER A 167 -4.33 -5.92 -14.34
CA SER A 167 -5.18 -7.07 -14.68
C SER A 167 -6.67 -6.83 -14.36
N SER A 168 -6.97 -6.19 -13.23
CA SER A 168 -8.34 -5.87 -12.83
C SER A 168 -8.99 -4.76 -13.67
N THR A 169 -8.19 -3.84 -14.22
CA THR A 169 -8.65 -2.79 -15.13
C THR A 169 -8.88 -3.34 -16.53
N CYS A 170 -7.99 -4.21 -17.02
CA CYS A 170 -8.17 -5.01 -18.23
C CYS A 170 -9.51 -5.77 -18.20
N GLY A 171 -9.75 -6.60 -17.17
CA GLY A 171 -10.99 -7.37 -17.05
C GLY A 171 -12.26 -6.50 -16.98
N ARG A 172 -12.23 -5.39 -16.23
CA ARG A 172 -13.38 -4.47 -16.11
C ARG A 172 -13.67 -3.66 -17.38
N ARG A 173 -12.65 -3.29 -18.16
CA ARG A 173 -12.84 -2.58 -19.43
C ARG A 173 -13.29 -3.54 -20.55
N TRP A 174 -12.77 -4.76 -20.58
CA TRP A 174 -13.24 -5.82 -21.49
C TRP A 174 -14.73 -6.15 -21.29
N LEU A 175 -15.19 -6.29 -20.04
CA LEU A 175 -16.62 -6.52 -19.74
C LEU A 175 -17.54 -5.37 -20.21
N ARG A 176 -17.00 -4.16 -20.41
CA ARG A 176 -17.76 -2.98 -20.87
C ARG A 176 -17.70 -2.76 -22.39
N SER A 177 -16.78 -3.39 -23.12
CA SER A 177 -16.66 -3.22 -24.59
C SER A 177 -17.55 -4.17 -25.39
N GLY A 178 -18.28 -5.09 -24.74
CA GLY A 178 -19.19 -6.03 -25.40
C GLY A 178 -18.49 -7.14 -26.22
N ALA A 179 -17.17 -7.19 -26.21
CA ALA A 179 -16.35 -8.06 -27.05
C ALA A 179 -16.31 -9.54 -26.59
N THR A 180 -17.45 -10.24 -26.68
CA THR A 180 -17.60 -11.64 -26.27
C THR A 180 -16.69 -12.62 -27.04
N ALA A 181 -16.27 -12.29 -28.26
CA ALA A 181 -15.50 -13.17 -29.14
C ALA A 181 -13.98 -13.23 -28.85
N CYS A 182 -13.40 -12.20 -28.21
CA CYS A 182 -11.97 -12.14 -27.93
C CYS A 182 -11.71 -12.19 -26.41
N ARG A 183 -11.62 -13.39 -25.85
CA ARG A 183 -11.18 -13.59 -24.45
C ARG A 183 -9.64 -13.66 -24.36
N PRO A 184 -8.99 -12.96 -23.41
CA PRO A 184 -7.59 -13.21 -23.09
C PRO A 184 -7.38 -14.67 -22.69
N ARG A 185 -6.39 -15.35 -23.28
CA ARG A 185 -6.12 -16.79 -23.07
C ARG A 185 -5.41 -17.04 -21.74
N SER A 186 -6.11 -16.91 -20.62
CA SER A 186 -5.64 -17.42 -19.33
C SER A 186 -6.79 -17.93 -18.45
N SER A 187 -6.56 -19.04 -17.75
CA SER A 187 -7.56 -19.76 -16.94
C SER A 187 -8.04 -19.01 -15.70
N TRP A 188 -7.34 -17.94 -15.30
CA TRP A 188 -7.55 -17.18 -14.05
C TRP A 188 -8.87 -16.41 -13.91
N MET A 189 -9.76 -16.41 -14.91
CA MET A 189 -11.02 -15.63 -14.89
C MET A 189 -12.29 -16.44 -14.59
N LEU A 190 -12.21 -17.73 -14.25
CA LEU A 190 -13.41 -18.58 -14.08
C LEU A 190 -14.03 -18.55 -12.66
N GLU A 191 -13.30 -18.11 -11.63
CA GLU A 191 -13.70 -18.19 -10.21
C GLU A 191 -14.86 -17.26 -9.75
N ARG A 192 -15.54 -16.52 -10.64
CA ARG A 192 -16.56 -15.52 -10.25
C ARG A 192 -17.83 -15.51 -11.12
N ARG A 193 -18.47 -16.68 -11.28
CA ARG A 193 -19.82 -16.79 -11.90
C ARG A 193 -20.79 -17.76 -11.19
N ARG A 194 -20.89 -17.71 -9.86
CA ARG A 194 -22.05 -18.25 -9.12
C ARG A 194 -22.43 -17.40 -7.89
N THR A 195 -23.24 -16.36 -8.12
CA THR A 195 -24.22 -15.79 -7.16
C THR A 195 -25.00 -14.67 -7.87
N SER A 196 -25.99 -15.04 -8.68
CA SER A 196 -26.91 -14.09 -9.31
C SER A 196 -28.13 -13.87 -8.40
N ILE A 197 -28.07 -12.84 -7.54
CA ILE A 197 -29.24 -12.39 -6.77
C ILE A 197 -30.00 -11.35 -7.60
N ARG A 198 -31.31 -11.59 -7.78
CA ARG A 198 -32.23 -10.65 -8.43
C ARG A 198 -32.67 -9.59 -7.41
N LEU A 199 -32.74 -8.32 -7.82
CA LEU A 199 -33.48 -7.29 -7.10
C LEU A 199 -34.69 -6.82 -7.93
N PRO A 200 -35.85 -6.56 -7.30
CA PRO A 200 -37.05 -6.09 -7.99
C PRO A 200 -36.96 -4.60 -8.38
N ARG A 201 -37.96 -4.12 -9.13
CA ARG A 201 -37.94 -2.86 -9.88
C ARG A 201 -39.23 -2.06 -9.63
N ARG A 202 -39.19 -0.71 -9.76
CA ARG A 202 -40.29 0.30 -9.62
C ARG A 202 -40.57 0.71 -8.16
N LEU A 203 -40.98 1.93 -7.78
CA LEU A 203 -41.15 3.28 -8.38
C LEU A 203 -40.94 4.30 -7.18
N THR A 204 -40.98 5.64 -7.25
CA THR A 204 -41.52 6.63 -8.22
C THR A 204 -40.68 7.94 -8.23
N ASP A 205 -40.97 8.78 -9.22
CA ASP A 205 -40.63 10.19 -9.50
C ASP A 205 -40.79 11.23 -8.35
N ARG A 206 -39.88 12.22 -8.30
CA ARG A 206 -40.17 13.65 -8.00
C ARG A 206 -39.01 14.57 -8.41
N GLN A 207 -39.34 15.73 -9.00
CA GLN A 207 -38.41 16.69 -9.59
C GLN A 207 -37.73 17.63 -8.57
N ALA A 208 -36.63 18.26 -9.00
CA ALA A 208 -35.81 19.22 -8.23
C ALA A 208 -36.46 20.62 -8.08
N PRO A 209 -35.80 21.54 -7.35
CA PRO A 209 -35.02 22.56 -8.08
C PRO A 209 -33.61 22.82 -7.50
N ALA A 210 -32.92 23.81 -8.08
CA ALA A 210 -31.47 23.96 -8.03
C ALA A 210 -30.93 25.01 -7.03
N SER A 211 -29.60 25.00 -6.90
CA SER A 211 -28.72 26.02 -6.32
C SER A 211 -28.64 26.16 -4.79
N SER A 212 -27.48 25.76 -4.24
CA SER A 212 -26.79 26.55 -3.22
C SER A 212 -25.28 26.40 -3.44
N ALA A 213 -24.54 27.51 -3.36
CA ALA A 213 -23.11 27.53 -3.62
C ALA A 213 -22.34 27.06 -2.37
N LEU A 214 -21.73 25.87 -2.45
CA LEU A 214 -20.81 25.40 -1.40
C LEU A 214 -19.39 25.90 -1.68
N ARG A 215 -18.96 26.84 -0.84
CA ARG A 215 -17.56 27.29 -0.73
C ARG A 215 -16.72 26.14 -0.15
N PHE A 216 -15.74 25.66 -0.89
CA PHE A 216 -14.59 24.88 -0.39
C PHE A 216 -13.40 25.16 -1.33
N CYS A 217 -12.15 25.17 -0.89
CA CYS A 217 -11.62 24.63 0.37
C CYS A 217 -11.03 25.67 1.32
N ASP A 218 -11.32 25.48 2.60
CA ASP A 218 -10.49 25.93 3.72
C ASP A 218 -9.11 25.22 3.70
N SER A 219 -8.15 25.86 4.32
CA SER A 219 -6.80 25.39 4.60
C SER A 219 -6.75 24.04 5.33
N GLY A 220 -6.21 23.01 4.66
CA GLY A 220 -5.30 22.00 5.23
C GLY A 220 -5.64 21.22 6.51
N ARG A 221 -6.82 21.34 7.12
CA ARG A 221 -7.19 20.57 8.31
C ARG A 221 -7.58 19.15 7.92
N VAL A 222 -6.72 18.18 8.28
CA VAL A 222 -7.14 16.78 8.40
C VAL A 222 -8.26 16.73 9.44
N SER A 223 -9.42 16.19 9.06
CA SER A 223 -10.50 15.96 10.02
C SER A 223 -10.07 14.90 11.02
N MET A 224 -9.86 15.29 12.27
CA MET A 224 -9.57 14.37 13.38
C MET A 224 -10.81 13.61 13.87
N ALA A 225 -11.93 13.69 13.15
CA ALA A 225 -13.23 13.13 13.51
C ALA A 225 -13.62 11.90 12.67
N GLU A 226 -12.69 11.29 11.94
CA GLU A 226 -12.94 10.01 11.26
C GLU A 226 -12.93 8.86 12.28
N SER A 227 -14.08 8.19 12.43
CA SER A 227 -14.21 6.95 13.19
C SER A 227 -14.40 5.76 12.23
N TYR A 228 -13.88 4.60 12.62
CA TYR A 228 -14.00 3.36 11.87
C TYR A 228 -14.34 2.21 12.81
N GLU A 229 -15.18 1.30 12.32
CA GLU A 229 -15.51 0.06 13.02
C GLU A 229 -14.38 -0.96 12.83
N VAL A 230 -14.00 -1.66 13.90
CA VAL A 230 -13.04 -2.77 13.86
C VAL A 230 -13.72 -4.01 14.41
N VAL A 231 -13.79 -5.05 13.60
CA VAL A 231 -14.35 -6.36 13.98
C VAL A 231 -13.19 -7.28 14.37
N PRO A 232 -13.23 -7.97 15.53
CA PRO A 232 -12.23 -8.97 15.88
C PRO A 232 -12.08 -10.04 14.80
N VAL A 233 -10.88 -10.59 14.62
CA VAL A 233 -10.59 -11.73 13.73
C VAL A 233 -10.38 -13.04 14.50
N ALA A 234 -10.10 -12.94 15.80
CA ALA A 234 -9.84 -14.05 16.70
C ALA A 234 -10.28 -13.69 18.14
N HIS A 235 -10.32 -14.69 19.02
CA HIS A 235 -10.38 -14.48 20.48
C HIS A 235 -9.28 -15.28 21.18
N VAL A 236 -8.79 -14.76 22.30
CA VAL A 236 -7.93 -15.52 23.22
C VAL A 236 -8.79 -16.54 23.97
N VAL A 237 -8.29 -17.77 24.06
CA VAL A 237 -8.91 -18.89 24.78
C VAL A 237 -7.89 -19.49 25.74
N GLY A 238 -8.23 -19.57 27.02
CA GLY A 238 -7.35 -20.04 28.09
C GLY A 238 -6.27 -19.02 28.47
N GLY A 239 -5.22 -19.50 29.14
CA GLY A 239 -4.22 -18.65 29.77
C GLY A 239 -4.71 -18.10 31.12
N ARG A 240 -4.54 -16.80 31.33
CA ARG A 240 -4.97 -16.10 32.56
C ARG A 240 -6.40 -15.58 32.43
N ALA A 241 -7.19 -15.71 33.49
CA ALA A 241 -8.53 -15.10 33.57
C ALA A 241 -8.49 -13.64 34.07
N GLU A 242 -7.53 -13.31 34.95
CA GLU A 242 -7.43 -11.99 35.59
C GLU A 242 -6.36 -11.11 34.94
N PRO A 243 -6.64 -9.81 34.71
CA PRO A 243 -5.67 -8.88 34.15
C PRO A 243 -4.68 -8.42 35.23
N THR A 244 -3.51 -9.06 35.28
CA THR A 244 -2.41 -8.71 36.19
C THR A 244 -1.21 -8.14 35.44
N ASP A 245 -0.46 -7.25 36.10
CA ASP A 245 0.58 -6.44 35.46
C ASP A 245 1.85 -7.21 35.02
N ASP A 246 2.25 -8.30 35.72
CA ASP A 246 3.54 -8.99 35.54
C ASP A 246 3.42 -10.53 35.51
N TYR A 247 4.56 -11.23 35.47
CA TYR A 247 4.71 -12.69 35.53
C TYR A 247 4.09 -13.48 34.37
N TRP A 248 4.00 -12.90 33.18
CA TRP A 248 3.37 -13.51 32.00
C TRP A 248 4.17 -14.69 31.42
N GLY A 249 5.40 -14.93 31.90
CA GLY A 249 6.30 -15.98 31.41
C GLY A 249 5.70 -17.37 31.48
N GLY A 250 5.85 -18.15 30.41
CA GLY A 250 5.34 -19.52 30.30
C GLY A 250 3.81 -19.62 30.28
N THR A 251 3.07 -18.50 30.29
CA THR A 251 1.60 -18.51 30.21
C THR A 251 1.19 -18.96 28.81
N ARG A 252 0.51 -20.10 28.71
CA ARG A 252 0.02 -20.65 27.44
C ARG A 252 -1.45 -20.34 27.21
N SER A 253 -1.76 -19.89 26.00
CA SER A 253 -3.12 -19.62 25.54
C SER A 253 -3.25 -19.93 24.04
N ILE A 254 -4.49 -19.88 23.55
CA ILE A 254 -4.83 -20.10 22.15
C ILE A 254 -5.38 -18.80 21.57
N ILE A 255 -4.87 -18.37 20.42
CA ILE A 255 -5.53 -17.34 19.60
C ILE A 255 -6.39 -18.09 18.58
N ARG A 256 -7.69 -18.20 18.86
CA ARG A 256 -8.67 -18.92 18.04
C ARG A 256 -9.22 -18.00 16.96
N VAL A 257 -8.81 -18.22 15.71
CA VAL A 257 -9.26 -17.44 14.55
C VAL A 257 -10.68 -17.85 14.14
N ASP A 258 -11.48 -16.87 13.71
CA ASP A 258 -12.88 -17.08 13.34
C ASP A 258 -13.04 -17.97 12.08
N GLY A 259 -13.41 -19.23 12.30
CA GLY A 259 -13.66 -20.22 11.26
C GLY A 259 -14.91 -20.00 10.39
N GLU A 260 -15.80 -19.05 10.73
CA GLU A 260 -16.88 -18.65 9.82
C GLU A 260 -16.39 -17.70 8.72
N ARG A 261 -15.33 -16.91 9.02
CA ARG A 261 -14.75 -15.92 8.10
C ARG A 261 -13.44 -16.36 7.45
N PHE A 262 -12.70 -17.26 8.09
CA PHE A 262 -11.37 -17.70 7.65
C PHE A 262 -11.30 -19.22 7.46
N THR A 263 -10.39 -19.66 6.59
CA THR A 263 -10.00 -21.07 6.42
C THR A 263 -8.52 -21.21 6.82
N PRO A 264 -7.99 -22.44 7.01
CA PRO A 264 -6.57 -22.63 7.36
C PRO A 264 -5.56 -21.99 6.40
N ASP A 265 -5.95 -21.66 5.15
CA ASP A 265 -5.10 -20.86 4.24
C ASP A 265 -4.77 -19.46 4.79
N ALA A 266 -5.54 -18.92 5.75
CA ALA A 266 -5.30 -17.64 6.40
C ALA A 266 -4.08 -17.64 7.33
N VAL A 267 -3.69 -18.81 7.86
CA VAL A 267 -2.56 -19.01 8.79
C VAL A 267 -1.41 -19.82 8.15
N LYS A 268 -1.49 -20.08 6.85
CA LYS A 268 -0.55 -20.93 6.11
C LYS A 268 0.85 -20.32 6.02
N GLY A 269 1.86 -21.09 6.42
CA GLY A 269 3.26 -20.63 6.48
C GLY A 269 3.53 -19.69 7.65
N LEU A 270 2.59 -19.56 8.60
CA LEU A 270 2.83 -18.84 9.85
C LEU A 270 3.70 -19.66 10.82
N ASP A 271 3.72 -20.98 10.63
CA ASP A 271 4.58 -21.98 11.28
C ASP A 271 6.08 -21.84 10.95
N ASP A 272 6.44 -21.13 9.86
CA ASP A 272 7.83 -20.72 9.58
C ASP A 272 8.34 -19.61 10.53
N PHE A 273 7.48 -19.04 11.38
CA PHE A 273 7.80 -17.93 12.29
C PHE A 273 7.70 -18.32 13.76
N SER A 274 8.69 -17.92 14.56
CA SER A 274 8.74 -18.25 16.00
C SER A 274 7.97 -17.30 16.91
N HIS A 275 7.60 -16.11 16.43
CA HIS A 275 6.96 -15.07 17.25
C HIS A 275 5.89 -14.31 16.46
N LEU A 276 4.84 -13.90 17.16
CA LEU A 276 3.73 -13.10 16.64
C LEU A 276 3.65 -11.76 17.37
N GLU A 277 3.39 -10.68 16.64
CA GLU A 277 2.90 -9.41 17.17
C GLU A 277 1.37 -9.41 17.05
N VAL A 278 0.68 -9.31 18.19
CA VAL A 278 -0.77 -9.51 18.31
C VAL A 278 -1.41 -8.20 18.72
N VAL A 279 -2.37 -7.72 17.93
CA VAL A 279 -3.13 -6.50 18.22
C VAL A 279 -4.50 -6.91 18.75
N PHE A 280 -4.85 -6.44 19.95
CA PHE A 280 -6.06 -6.84 20.64
C PHE A 280 -6.75 -5.66 21.34
N ARG A 281 -8.00 -5.86 21.79
CA ARG A 281 -8.74 -4.84 22.55
C ARG A 281 -8.79 -5.22 24.04
N PHE A 282 -8.40 -4.28 24.91
CA PHE A 282 -8.61 -4.43 26.36
C PHE A 282 -10.12 -4.38 26.67
N HIS A 283 -10.73 -5.56 26.79
CA HIS A 283 -12.18 -5.72 26.86
C HIS A 283 -12.76 -5.64 28.28
N LEU A 284 -11.92 -5.81 29.31
CA LEU A 284 -12.27 -5.69 30.73
C LEU A 284 -11.96 -4.31 31.33
N THR A 285 -11.48 -3.37 30.53
CA THR A 285 -11.17 -2.00 30.99
C THR A 285 -12.43 -1.17 31.15
N ASP A 286 -12.56 -0.48 32.28
CA ASP A 286 -13.58 0.56 32.47
C ASP A 286 -13.34 1.71 31.45
N PRO A 287 -14.28 1.99 30.53
CA PRO A 287 -14.16 3.10 29.60
C PRO A 287 -14.06 4.48 30.27
N ALA A 288 -14.49 4.61 31.54
CA ALA A 288 -14.36 5.84 32.32
C ALA A 288 -12.93 6.08 32.87
N ASP A 289 -12.10 5.04 32.99
CA ASP A 289 -10.69 5.13 33.41
C ASP A 289 -9.76 5.55 32.25
N LEU A 290 -10.26 6.39 31.35
CA LEU A 290 -9.53 6.95 30.22
C LEU A 290 -8.60 8.07 30.70
N ASN A 291 -7.31 8.00 30.34
CA ASN A 291 -6.36 9.07 30.62
C ASN A 291 -5.72 9.58 29.31
N THR A 292 -5.82 10.88 29.05
CA THR A 292 -5.25 11.53 27.86
C THR A 292 -3.99 12.36 28.17
N GLY A 293 -3.65 12.54 29.45
CA GLY A 293 -2.60 13.41 29.94
C GLY A 293 -1.31 12.67 30.29
N ALA A 294 -0.54 13.26 31.22
CA ALA A 294 0.62 12.61 31.82
C ALA A 294 0.27 11.96 33.16
N ARG A 295 0.95 10.85 33.47
CA ARG A 295 0.88 10.17 34.77
C ARG A 295 2.19 9.46 35.06
N ARG A 296 2.39 9.05 36.31
CA ARG A 296 3.52 8.20 36.71
C ARG A 296 3.23 6.73 36.34
N PRO A 297 4.20 5.97 35.80
CA PRO A 297 4.00 4.55 35.51
C PRO A 297 3.72 3.77 36.80
N ARG A 298 2.72 2.88 36.78
CA ARG A 298 2.18 2.18 37.97
C ARG A 298 1.94 3.09 39.19
N ASP A 299 1.68 4.38 38.95
CA ASP A 299 1.48 5.43 39.95
C ASP A 299 2.64 5.58 40.98
N ASN A 300 3.85 5.13 40.60
CA ASN A 300 5.05 5.15 41.43
C ASN A 300 5.61 6.59 41.59
N PRO A 301 5.78 7.12 42.82
CA PRO A 301 6.26 8.48 43.06
C PRO A 301 7.72 8.74 42.66
N ASP A 302 8.55 7.70 42.54
CA ASP A 302 9.98 7.82 42.21
C ASP A 302 10.22 7.92 40.68
N TRP A 303 9.20 7.64 39.87
CA TRP A 303 9.28 7.71 38.41
C TRP A 303 8.66 9.01 37.86
N PRO A 304 9.21 9.57 36.76
CA PRO A 304 8.72 10.80 36.19
C PRO A 304 7.30 10.63 35.61
N GLU A 305 6.58 11.74 35.51
CA GLU A 305 5.36 11.77 34.72
C GLU A 305 5.66 11.61 33.23
N VAL A 306 4.91 10.74 32.58
CA VAL A 306 5.03 10.44 31.15
C VAL A 306 3.65 10.62 30.52
N GLY A 307 3.59 11.31 29.38
CA GLY A 307 2.35 11.47 28.60
C GLY A 307 1.81 10.12 28.11
N ILE A 308 0.50 9.98 27.91
CA ILE A 308 -0.17 8.70 27.63
C ILE A 308 0.49 7.87 26.50
N PHE A 309 1.05 8.50 25.47
CA PHE A 309 1.73 7.80 24.37
C PHE A 309 3.10 7.19 24.71
N GLY A 310 3.68 7.54 25.87
CA GLY A 310 4.84 6.85 26.45
C GLY A 310 4.46 5.69 27.39
N HIS A 311 3.17 5.47 27.64
CA HIS A 311 2.66 4.31 28.39
C HIS A 311 2.14 3.23 27.44
N ARG A 312 2.19 1.96 27.88
CA ARG A 312 1.60 0.80 27.19
C ARG A 312 0.32 0.26 27.85
N ASN A 313 -0.18 0.93 28.88
CA ASN A 313 -1.37 0.49 29.65
C ASN A 313 -2.69 0.67 28.87
N MET A 314 -3.77 0.14 29.45
CA MET A 314 -5.11 0.10 28.87
C MET A 314 -5.87 1.44 28.82
N ARG A 315 -5.43 2.48 29.57
CA ARG A 315 -6.15 3.76 29.79
C ARG A 315 -6.08 4.72 28.59
N ARG A 316 -6.31 4.21 27.38
CA ARG A 316 -6.04 4.87 26.09
C ARG A 316 -7.28 4.92 25.21
N LEU A 317 -7.39 5.98 24.39
CA LEU A 317 -8.60 6.30 23.59
C LEU A 317 -9.20 5.13 22.79
N ASN A 318 -8.36 4.26 22.22
CA ASN A 318 -8.81 3.13 21.40
C ASN A 318 -8.73 1.77 22.12
N TRP A 319 -8.30 1.73 23.39
CA TRP A 319 -8.12 0.51 24.20
C TRP A 319 -7.36 -0.63 23.49
N LEU A 320 -6.37 -0.32 22.66
CA LEU A 320 -5.60 -1.30 21.89
C LEU A 320 -4.36 -1.80 22.63
N GLY A 321 -4.29 -3.09 22.91
CA GLY A 321 -3.07 -3.78 23.34
C GLY A 321 -2.24 -4.23 22.14
N VAL A 322 -0.92 -4.34 22.34
CA VAL A 322 0.01 -4.96 21.39
C VAL A 322 0.98 -5.83 22.18
N SER A 323 0.87 -7.14 22.02
CA SER A 323 1.75 -8.14 22.61
C SER A 323 2.75 -8.68 21.61
N ARG A 324 3.85 -9.27 22.10
CA ARG A 324 4.74 -10.12 21.30
C ARG A 324 4.91 -11.46 22.01
N CYS A 325 4.28 -12.50 21.47
CA CYS A 325 4.26 -13.84 22.04
C CYS A 325 5.01 -14.83 21.15
N ARG A 326 5.41 -15.96 21.73
CA ARG A 326 6.02 -17.10 21.01
C ARG A 326 4.91 -17.92 20.35
N LEU A 327 5.08 -18.27 19.08
CA LEU A 327 4.26 -19.30 18.43
C LEU A 327 4.87 -20.67 18.74
N ILE A 328 4.07 -21.56 19.33
CA ILE A 328 4.52 -22.92 19.70
C ILE A 328 4.13 -23.91 18.60
N TYR A 329 2.87 -23.88 18.15
CA TYR A 329 2.38 -24.61 16.97
C TYR A 329 1.01 -24.06 16.51
N ILE A 330 0.51 -24.59 15.39
CA ILE A 330 -0.80 -24.27 14.82
C ILE A 330 -1.64 -25.54 14.72
N ASP A 331 -2.88 -25.50 15.18
CA ASP A 331 -3.88 -26.55 14.97
C ASP A 331 -5.08 -25.99 14.19
N GLY A 332 -5.05 -26.15 12.86
CA GLY A 332 -6.09 -25.64 11.96
C GLY A 332 -6.18 -24.11 11.91
N LEU A 333 -6.93 -23.52 12.83
CA LEU A 333 -7.13 -22.08 13.03
C LEU A 333 -6.83 -21.61 14.47
N ASP A 334 -6.42 -22.53 15.35
CA ASP A 334 -5.97 -22.26 16.70
C ASP A 334 -4.45 -22.05 16.69
N LEU A 335 -3.99 -20.84 17.01
CA LEU A 335 -2.58 -20.53 17.18
C LEU A 335 -2.21 -20.74 18.65
N HIS A 336 -1.41 -21.77 18.94
CA HIS A 336 -0.98 -22.07 20.30
C HIS A 336 0.24 -21.21 20.64
N VAL A 337 0.09 -20.32 21.62
CA VAL A 337 1.08 -19.29 21.96
C VAL A 337 1.50 -19.35 23.42
N GLU A 338 2.67 -18.78 23.69
CA GLU A 338 3.29 -18.65 25.02
C GLU A 338 3.72 -17.18 25.21
N ASP A 339 3.62 -16.67 26.43
CA ASP A 339 3.95 -15.28 26.82
C ASP A 339 3.01 -14.20 26.25
N LEU A 340 1.77 -14.54 25.88
CA LEU A 340 0.76 -13.57 25.43
C LEU A 340 0.19 -12.75 26.60
N ASP A 341 0.36 -11.42 26.56
CA ASP A 341 -0.13 -10.46 27.59
C ASP A 341 -1.64 -10.14 27.54
N ALA A 342 -2.45 -11.09 27.09
CA ALA A 342 -3.90 -10.98 26.98
C ALA A 342 -4.61 -12.11 27.74
N VAL A 343 -5.68 -11.74 28.46
CA VAL A 343 -6.50 -12.67 29.25
C VAL A 343 -7.51 -13.43 28.38
N ASP A 344 -8.06 -14.53 28.91
CA ASP A 344 -9.14 -15.31 28.32
C ASP A 344 -10.31 -14.42 27.85
N GLY A 345 -10.93 -14.79 26.73
CA GLY A 345 -11.99 -14.01 26.09
C GLY A 345 -11.54 -12.74 25.34
N THR A 346 -10.25 -12.37 25.39
CA THR A 346 -9.78 -11.13 24.76
C THR A 346 -10.00 -11.10 23.23
N PRO A 347 -10.71 -10.10 22.68
CA PRO A 347 -10.88 -9.96 21.24
C PRO A 347 -9.58 -9.52 20.56
N VAL A 348 -9.10 -10.35 19.64
CA VAL A 348 -7.92 -10.09 18.81
C VAL A 348 -8.36 -9.47 17.50
N LEU A 349 -7.76 -8.33 17.15
CA LEU A 349 -8.10 -7.53 15.97
C LEU A 349 -7.18 -7.85 14.78
N ASP A 350 -5.93 -8.24 15.04
CA ASP A 350 -4.93 -8.54 14.01
C ASP A 350 -3.80 -9.43 14.59
N VAL A 351 -3.17 -10.23 13.74
CA VAL A 351 -2.03 -11.11 14.08
C VAL A 351 -0.98 -10.96 12.98
N LYS A 352 0.28 -10.70 13.36
CA LYS A 352 1.38 -10.52 12.43
C LYS A 352 2.59 -11.36 12.83
N PRO A 353 3.24 -12.09 11.92
CA PRO A 353 4.56 -12.66 12.20
C PRO A 353 5.59 -11.55 12.49
N TRP A 354 6.45 -11.77 13.48
CA TRP A 354 7.53 -10.84 13.79
C TRP A 354 8.67 -10.95 12.78
N PHE A 355 8.99 -9.84 12.10
CA PHE A 355 10.13 -9.76 11.17
C PHE A 355 11.25 -8.93 11.81
N ALA A 356 12.37 -9.57 12.16
CA ALA A 356 13.53 -8.88 12.76
C ALA A 356 14.04 -7.70 11.90
N VAL A 357 13.95 -7.79 10.57
CA VAL A 357 14.32 -6.72 9.62
C VAL A 357 13.42 -5.47 9.70
N MET A 358 12.25 -5.56 10.33
CA MET A 358 11.36 -4.42 10.62
C MET A 358 11.52 -3.86 12.04
N GLY A 359 12.52 -4.34 12.79
CA GLY A 359 12.91 -3.77 14.08
C GLY A 359 13.45 -2.33 13.99
N PRO A 360 13.72 -1.68 15.13
CA PRO A 360 14.32 -0.35 15.18
C PRO A 360 15.63 -0.27 14.38
N ARG A 361 15.86 0.86 13.72
CA ARG A 361 17.11 1.15 12.99
C ARG A 361 18.03 2.03 13.84
N GLY A 362 19.27 1.58 14.01
CA GLY A 362 20.26 2.25 14.85
C GLY A 362 20.06 1.92 16.33
N ASP A 363 20.74 2.66 17.20
CA ASP A 363 20.73 2.39 18.64
C ASP A 363 19.36 2.67 19.27
N VAL A 364 18.89 1.76 20.11
CA VAL A 364 17.64 1.92 20.87
C VAL A 364 17.95 2.74 22.12
N ARG A 365 17.15 3.78 22.37
CA ARG A 365 17.20 4.60 23.58
C ARG A 365 15.85 4.58 24.29
N GLU A 366 15.86 4.19 25.56
CA GLU A 366 14.73 4.28 26.48
C GLU A 366 15.14 4.98 27.79
N PRO A 367 14.17 5.49 28.59
CA PRO A 367 14.42 5.83 29.99
C PRO A 367 14.80 4.58 30.81
N THR A 368 15.24 4.75 32.06
CA THR A 368 15.60 3.61 32.94
C THR A 368 14.39 2.93 33.60
N TRP A 369 13.31 3.68 33.86
CA TRP A 369 12.13 3.16 34.57
C TRP A 369 11.41 1.97 33.88
N PRO A 370 11.32 1.82 32.54
CA PRO A 370 10.65 0.68 31.93
C PRO A 370 11.38 -0.63 32.22
N SER A 371 12.71 -0.63 32.16
CA SER A 371 13.53 -1.81 32.41
C SER A 371 13.48 -2.24 33.88
N THR A 372 13.29 -1.31 34.82
CA THR A 372 12.99 -1.61 36.24
C THR A 372 11.55 -2.08 36.44
N MET A 373 10.58 -1.42 35.81
CA MET A 373 9.15 -1.73 35.93
C MET A 373 8.81 -3.11 35.37
N LEU A 374 9.47 -3.54 34.31
CA LEU A 374 9.19 -4.78 33.59
C LEU A 374 10.15 -5.92 33.94
N ALA A 375 10.91 -5.80 35.04
CA ALA A 375 11.90 -6.81 35.46
C ALA A 375 11.28 -8.22 35.56
N ASP A 376 10.11 -8.32 36.20
CA ASP A 376 9.39 -9.57 36.43
C ASP A 376 8.29 -9.82 35.38
N TYR A 377 8.25 -9.04 34.29
CA TYR A 377 7.12 -9.06 33.35
C TYR A 377 6.95 -10.43 32.66
N TYR A 378 8.06 -11.10 32.36
CA TYR A 378 8.09 -12.48 31.85
C TYR A 378 8.72 -13.47 32.84
N ALA A 379 8.73 -13.15 34.14
CA ALA A 379 8.98 -14.15 35.17
C ALA A 379 7.82 -15.19 35.18
N MET A 380 8.05 -16.36 35.76
CA MET A 380 7.03 -17.40 35.84
C MET A 380 6.00 -17.06 36.94
N PRO A 381 4.70 -17.35 36.79
CA PRO A 381 3.66 -17.05 37.79
C PRO A 381 3.90 -17.53 39.23
N GLY A 382 4.77 -18.53 39.42
CA GLY A 382 5.17 -19.07 40.73
C GLY A 382 6.40 -18.42 41.36
N GLU A 383 6.99 -17.41 40.73
CA GLU A 383 8.18 -16.68 41.21
C GLU A 383 7.82 -15.36 41.92
N ARG A 384 6.53 -15.18 42.26
CA ARG A 384 5.90 -13.96 42.79
C ARG A 384 5.99 -13.80 44.31
#